data_AF-A0A3D1SSQ7-F1
#
_entry.id   AF-A0A3D1SSQ7-F1
#
_cell.length_a   1.000
_cell.length_b   1.000
_cell.length_c   1.000
_cell.angle_alpha   90.00
_cell.angle_beta   90.00
_cell.angle_gamma   90.00
#
_symmetry.space_group_name_H-M   'P 1'
#
loop_
_entity.id
_entity.type
_entity.pdbx_description
1 polymer ?
#
loop_
_entity_poly.entity_id
_entity_poly.type
_entity_poly.pdbx_seq_one_letter_code
_entity_poly.pdbx_strand_id
1 'polypeptide(L)'
;MWSSDQRVGARRIPTQLLESLLALSLGLLVLVAVMSHGPMGGTFFVAGLAAYTLGRQGLLRLRAEPRKSRLGGLATSALAVLVLIAAVVFLTR
;
A
#
# COMPACT_ATOMS: atom_id res chain seq x y z
N MET A 1 -13.92 -11.23 -19.57
CA MET A 1 -14.60 -11.34 -20.88
C MET A 1 -13.59 -11.09 -21.98
N TRP A 2 -13.47 -12.03 -22.92
CA TRP A 2 -12.67 -11.91 -24.12
C TRP A 2 -13.61 -11.84 -25.31
N SER A 3 -13.25 -11.05 -26.33
CA SER A 3 -13.91 -11.09 -27.63
C SER A 3 -13.35 -12.26 -28.44
N SER A 4 -14.19 -12.83 -29.29
CA SER A 4 -13.92 -13.97 -30.18
C SER A 4 -12.75 -13.75 -31.16
N ASP A 5 -12.17 -12.55 -31.23
CA ASP A 5 -11.12 -12.18 -32.20
C ASP A 5 -9.69 -12.51 -31.76
N GLN A 6 -9.45 -13.17 -30.61
CA GLN A 6 -8.12 -13.60 -30.14
C GLN A 6 -7.02 -12.51 -30.11
N ARG A 7 -7.34 -11.24 -30.39
CA ARG A 7 -6.47 -10.08 -30.22
C ARG A 7 -6.52 -9.68 -28.76
N VAL A 8 -5.75 -10.42 -27.98
CA VAL A 8 -5.34 -10.18 -26.59
C VAL A 8 -5.63 -8.73 -26.15
N GLY A 9 -6.72 -8.55 -25.41
CA GLY A 9 -6.92 -7.35 -24.60
C GLY A 9 -5.65 -7.12 -23.79
N ALA A 10 -4.98 -6.00 -24.06
CA ALA A 10 -3.67 -5.59 -23.54
C ALA A 10 -3.37 -6.20 -22.17
N ARG A 11 -2.19 -6.84 -21.99
CA ARG A 11 -1.71 -7.40 -20.71
C ARG A 11 -2.07 -6.48 -19.54
N ARG A 12 -3.19 -6.74 -18.86
CA ARG A 12 -3.61 -5.96 -17.70
C ARG A 12 -2.90 -6.55 -16.50
N ILE A 13 -2.03 -5.77 -15.87
CA ILE A 13 -1.41 -6.15 -14.61
C ILE A 13 -2.54 -6.35 -13.60
N PRO A 14 -2.61 -7.49 -12.89
CA PRO A 14 -3.69 -7.77 -11.93
C PRO A 14 -3.47 -6.97 -10.64
N THR A 15 -3.64 -5.65 -10.72
CA THR A 15 -3.39 -4.71 -9.62
C THR A 15 -4.19 -5.02 -8.38
N GLN A 16 -5.41 -5.56 -8.52
CA GLN A 16 -6.23 -5.99 -7.38
C GLN A 16 -5.57 -7.13 -6.60
N LEU A 17 -5.01 -8.14 -7.28
CA LEU A 17 -4.30 -9.23 -6.60
C LEU A 17 -3.02 -8.71 -5.92
N LEU A 18 -2.31 -7.78 -6.55
CA LEU A 18 -1.14 -7.13 -5.95
C LEU A 18 -1.52 -6.30 -4.71
N GLU A 19 -2.65 -5.58 -4.75
CA GLU A 19 -3.18 -4.82 -3.61
C GLU A 19 -3.55 -5.75 -2.45
N SER A 20 -4.20 -6.88 -2.73
CA SER A 20 -4.52 -7.90 -1.73
C SER A 20 -3.27 -8.56 -1.14
N LEU A 21 -2.27 -8.88 -1.96
CA LEU A 21 -1.00 -9.45 -1.50
C LEU A 21 -0.23 -8.45 -0.62
N LEU A 22 -0.23 -7.18 -1.00
CA LEU A 22 0.40 -6.10 -0.23
C LEU A 22 -0.33 -5.89 1.11
N ALA A 23 -1.66 -5.92 1.12
CA ALA A 23 -2.45 -5.86 2.36
C ALA A 23 -2.18 -7.06 3.27
N LEU A 24 -2.17 -8.27 2.72
CA LEU A 24 -1.94 -9.51 3.48
C LEU A 24 -0.54 -9.54 4.08
N SER A 25 0.50 -9.24 3.29
CA SER A 25 1.88 -9.23 3.77
C SER A 25 2.11 -8.22 4.88
N LEU A 26 1.61 -6.98 4.72
CA LEU A 26 1.71 -5.96 5.77
C LEU A 26 0.88 -6.32 7.02
N GLY A 27 -0.32 -6.89 6.84
CA GLY A 27 -1.15 -7.36 7.95
C GLY A 27 -0.47 -8.45 8.76
N LEU A 28 0.18 -9.41 8.09
CA LEU A 28 0.96 -10.47 8.74
C LEU A 28 2.18 -9.89 9.47
N LEU A 29 2.91 -8.95 8.87
CA LEU A 29 4.04 -8.28 9.51
C LEU A 29 3.62 -7.54 10.79
N VAL A 30 2.51 -6.79 10.73
CA VAL A 30 1.96 -6.10 11.90
C VAL A 30 1.50 -7.09 12.96
N LEU A 31 0.84 -8.18 12.58
CA LEU A 31 0.41 -9.22 13.51
C LEU A 31 1.61 -9.85 14.23
N VAL A 32 2.65 -10.25 13.50
CA VAL A 32 3.87 -10.81 14.09
C VAL A 32 4.55 -9.81 15.02
N ALA A 33 4.62 -8.53 14.63
CA ALA A 33 5.21 -7.48 15.45
C ALA A 33 4.46 -7.30 16.79
N VAL A 34 3.13 -7.26 16.75
CA VAL A 34 2.26 -7.15 17.95
C VAL A 34 2.38 -8.39 18.83
N MET A 35 2.43 -9.59 18.26
CA MET A 35 2.62 -10.82 19.03
C MET A 35 4.00 -10.89 19.69
N SER A 36 5.03 -10.31 19.06
CA SER A 36 6.41 -10.36 19.57
C SER A 36 6.71 -9.29 20.62
N HIS A 37 6.13 -8.09 20.48
CA HIS A 37 6.47 -6.93 21.33
C HIS A 37 5.29 -6.43 22.19
N GLY A 38 4.10 -7.02 22.05
CA GLY A 38 2.89 -6.55 22.71
C GLY A 38 2.23 -5.34 22.03
N PRO A 39 1.10 -4.86 22.56
CA PRO A 39 0.37 -3.73 21.99
C PRO A 39 1.06 -2.39 22.30
N MET A 40 1.55 -1.70 21.27
CA MET A 40 2.21 -0.39 21.37
C MET A 40 1.25 0.78 21.08
N GLY A 41 0.09 0.84 21.74
CA GLY A 41 -0.82 2.00 21.66
C GLY A 41 -1.30 2.40 20.25
N GLY A 42 -1.32 1.45 19.30
CA GLY A 42 -1.70 1.70 17.90
C GLY A 42 -0.54 2.05 16.96
N THR A 43 0.70 2.18 17.43
CA THR A 43 1.84 2.56 16.58
C THR A 43 2.10 1.55 15.45
N PHE A 44 1.96 0.24 15.72
CA PHE A 44 2.06 -0.79 14.69
C PHE A 44 0.98 -0.66 13.61
N PHE A 45 -0.25 -0.27 14.00
CA PHE A 45 -1.33 0.00 13.06
C PHE A 45 -0.99 1.20 12.18
N VAL A 46 -0.53 2.30 12.78
CA VAL A 46 -0.15 3.52 12.04
C VAL A 46 1.00 3.24 11.07
N ALA A 47 2.03 2.51 11.51
CA ALA A 47 3.15 2.09 10.65
C ALA A 47 2.68 1.23 9.48
N GLY A 48 1.85 0.20 9.75
CA GLY A 48 1.29 -0.67 8.72
C GLY A 48 0.40 0.06 7.72
N LEU A 49 -0.45 0.98 8.21
CA LEU A 49 -1.31 1.80 7.36
C LEU A 49 -0.49 2.75 6.48
N ALA A 50 0.53 3.41 7.03
CA ALA A 50 1.41 4.29 6.27
C ALA A 50 2.16 3.52 5.18
N ALA A 51 2.73 2.36 5.51
CA ALA A 51 3.39 1.47 4.55
C ALA A 51 2.43 0.99 3.45
N TYR A 52 1.20 0.59 3.82
CA TYR A 52 0.16 0.21 2.87
C TYR A 52 -0.17 1.35 1.90
N THR A 53 -0.30 2.56 2.45
CA THR A 53 -0.64 3.75 1.66
C THR A 53 0.46 4.05 0.63
N LEU A 54 1.73 3.93 1.00
CA LEU A 54 2.87 4.08 0.08
C LEU A 54 2.85 3.03 -1.04
N GLY A 55 2.69 1.76 -0.68
CA GLY A 55 2.58 0.67 -1.65
C GLY A 55 1.42 0.89 -2.63
N ARG A 56 0.26 1.31 -2.10
CA ARG A 56 -0.92 1.63 -2.90
C ARG A 56 -0.68 2.78 -3.88
N GLN A 57 0.03 3.84 -3.48
CA GLN A 57 0.40 4.92 -4.42
C GLN A 57 1.26 4.40 -5.59
N GLY A 58 2.10 3.39 -5.36
CA GLY A 58 2.83 2.68 -6.41
C GLY A 58 1.90 1.88 -7.33
N LEU A 59 1.01 1.06 -6.76
CA LEU A 59 0.08 0.22 -7.51
C LEU A 59 -0.93 1.03 -8.34
N LEU A 60 -1.36 2.19 -7.84
CA LEU A 60 -2.20 3.12 -8.59
C LEU A 60 -1.52 3.62 -9.88
N ARG A 61 -0.18 3.63 -9.95
CA ARG A 61 0.53 4.00 -11.19
C ARG A 61 0.39 2.96 -12.29
N LEU A 62 0.12 1.71 -11.92
CA LEU A 62 -0.08 0.59 -12.85
C LEU A 62 -1.50 0.54 -13.43
N ARG A 63 -2.44 1.30 -12.84
CA ARG A 63 -3.80 1.43 -13.38
C ARG A 63 -3.80 2.40 -14.56
N ALA A 64 -4.49 2.02 -15.63
CA ALA A 64 -4.67 2.84 -16.83
C ALA A 64 -5.75 3.93 -16.68
N GLU A 65 -6.18 4.23 -15.44
CA GLU A 65 -7.22 5.23 -15.17
C GLU A 65 -6.69 6.66 -15.37
N PRO A 66 -7.46 7.55 -16.03
CA PRO A 66 -7.08 8.95 -16.17
C PRO A 66 -6.99 9.60 -14.78
N ARG A 67 -5.81 10.14 -14.45
CA ARG A 67 -5.57 10.76 -13.15
C ARG A 67 -6.13 12.17 -13.14
N LYS A 68 -7.05 12.46 -12.21
CA LYS A 68 -7.62 13.80 -12.02
C LYS A 68 -6.58 14.82 -11.57
N SER A 69 -5.56 14.40 -10.80
CA SER A 69 -4.42 15.25 -10.44
C SER A 69 -3.13 14.44 -10.26
N ARG A 70 -2.00 15.00 -10.70
CA ARG A 70 -0.67 14.42 -10.45
C ARG A 70 -0.14 14.73 -9.05
N LEU A 71 -0.55 15.87 -8.49
CA LEU A 71 -0.15 16.35 -7.17
C LEU A 71 -0.72 15.49 -6.04
N GLY A 72 -1.95 14.97 -6.18
CA GLY A 72 -2.60 14.18 -5.13
C GLY A 72 -1.77 12.97 -4.70
N GLY A 73 -1.29 12.17 -5.66
CA GLY A 73 -0.47 10.99 -5.34
C GLY A 73 0.90 11.32 -4.75
N LEU A 74 1.52 12.44 -5.18
CA LEU A 74 2.78 12.91 -4.60
C LEU A 74 2.59 13.40 -3.17
N ALA A 75 1.56 14.20 -2.91
CA ALA A 75 1.25 14.69 -1.57
C ALA A 75 0.91 13.53 -0.62
N THR A 76 0.07 12.58 -1.05
CA THR A 76 -0.27 11.41 -0.23
C THR A 76 0.95 10.53 0.05
N SER A 77 1.83 10.32 -0.93
CA SER A 77 3.07 9.55 -0.69
C SER A 77 4.03 10.28 0.25
N ALA A 78 4.24 11.59 0.07
CA ALA A 78 5.07 12.38 0.98
C ALA A 78 4.54 12.33 2.42
N LEU A 79 3.23 12.53 2.61
CA LEU A 79 2.60 12.45 3.94
C LEU A 79 2.76 11.05 4.55
N ALA A 80 2.55 9.99 3.75
CA ALA A 80 2.69 8.63 4.23
C ALA A 80 4.14 8.28 4.61
N VAL A 81 5.15 8.82 3.89
CA VAL A 81 6.57 8.70 4.30
C VAL A 81 6.80 9.38 5.65
N LEU A 82 6.32 10.61 5.82
CA LEU A 82 6.48 11.35 7.09
C LEU A 82 5.85 10.61 8.27
N VAL A 83 4.63 10.09 8.10
CA VAL A 83 3.93 9.31 9.13
C VAL A 83 4.68 8.01 9.44
N LEU A 84 5.19 7.33 8.42
CA LEU A 84 5.97 6.10 8.60
C LEU A 84 7.26 6.37 9.40
N ILE A 85 7.98 7.45 9.07
CA ILE A 85 9.18 7.85 9.81
C ILE A 85 8.82 8.15 11.28
N ALA A 86 7.77 8.93 11.51
CA ALA A 86 7.32 9.25 12.87
C ALA A 86 6.95 8.00 13.68
N ALA A 87 6.25 7.04 13.06
CA ALA A 87 5.89 5.78 13.70
C ALA A 87 7.11 4.93 14.05
N VAL A 88 8.12 4.87 13.16
CA VAL A 88 9.38 4.16 13.42
C VAL A 88 10.14 4.82 14.57
N VAL A 89 10.24 6.15 14.59
CA VAL A 89 10.88 6.88 15.69
C VAL A 89 10.18 6.58 17.01
N PHE A 90 8.85 6.55 17.03
CA PHE A 90 8.09 6.22 18.23
C PHE A 90 8.26 4.77 18.68
N LEU A 91 8.42 3.82 17.74
CA LEU A 91 8.70 2.42 18.06
C LEU A 91 10.07 2.19 18.69
N THR A 92 11.04 3.05 18.38
CA THR A 92 12.41 2.96 18.91
C THR A 92 12.63 3.70 20.23
N ARG A 93 11.61 4.39 20.74
CA ARG A 93 11.66 5.07 22.03
C ARG A 93 11.03 4.23 23.12
#